data_AF-M7CD25-F1
#
_entry.id   AF-M7CD25-F1
#
_cell.length_a   1.000
_cell.length_b   1.000
_cell.length_c   1.000
_cell.angle_alpha   90.00
_cell.angle_beta   90.00
_cell.angle_gamma   90.00
#
_symmetry.space_group_name_H-M   'P 1'
#
loop_
_entity.id
_entity.type
_entity.pdbx_description
1 polymer ?
#
loop_
_entity_poly.entity_id
_entity_poly.type
_entity_poly.pdbx_seq_one_letter_code
_entity_poly.pdbx_strand_id
1 'polypeptide(L)'
;MLASADSELGAKLSRRQDINDGTARPRQAKVFNPYTEFKEFSRRQIKDMEQMFRLYDSGKDGYIDLMELKLMMEKLGAPQTHLGLKNMIKEVDEDFDGKLSFREEITAYFKAAAGELEEDSGLMTLAKLSEIDVSTEGVKGAKNFFEAKVQALSSASKFEAEIKAEQDERKREEEEKKHRRAAFRELKSAFSQ
;
A
#
# COMPACT_ATOMS: atom_id res chain seq x y z
N MET A 1 44.13 19.63 -21.38
CA MET A 1 42.84 19.49 -20.66
C MET A 1 41.67 19.59 -21.65
N LEU A 2 41.42 18.53 -22.45
CA LEU A 2 40.32 18.50 -23.44
C LEU A 2 39.77 17.06 -23.59
N ALA A 3 39.28 16.45 -22.51
CA ALA A 3 38.82 15.05 -22.52
C ALA A 3 37.51 14.83 -21.75
N SER A 4 36.54 15.76 -21.85
CA SER A 4 35.31 15.67 -21.05
C SER A 4 34.02 15.78 -21.87
N ALA A 5 33.97 16.57 -22.95
CA ALA A 5 32.73 16.76 -23.71
C ALA A 5 32.42 15.64 -24.73
N ASP A 6 33.42 15.16 -25.48
CA ASP A 6 33.21 14.12 -26.52
C ASP A 6 32.83 12.76 -25.93
N SER A 7 33.40 12.41 -24.76
CA SER A 7 33.12 11.14 -24.08
C SER A 7 31.67 11.07 -23.56
N GLU A 8 31.16 12.18 -22.98
CA GLU A 8 29.77 12.24 -22.52
C GLU A 8 28.76 12.21 -23.65
N LEU A 9 29.07 12.89 -24.78
CA LEU A 9 28.19 12.90 -25.94
C LEU A 9 28.11 11.51 -26.58
N GLY A 10 29.26 10.82 -26.68
CA GLY A 10 29.35 9.43 -27.14
C GLY A 10 28.52 8.49 -26.27
N ALA A 11 28.67 8.55 -24.95
CA ALA A 11 27.88 7.72 -24.02
C ALA A 11 26.36 7.97 -24.13
N LYS A 12 25.94 9.23 -24.34
CA LYS A 12 24.53 9.58 -24.55
C LYS A 12 23.99 9.06 -25.89
N LEU A 13 24.80 9.10 -26.95
CA LEU A 13 24.44 8.58 -28.28
C LEU A 13 24.34 7.05 -28.30
N SER A 14 25.34 6.35 -27.80
CA SER A 14 25.32 4.88 -27.69
C SER A 14 24.09 4.41 -26.91
N ARG A 15 23.82 5.04 -25.77
CA ARG A 15 22.66 4.70 -24.95
C ARG A 15 21.32 4.96 -25.66
N ARG A 16 21.22 5.98 -26.52
CA ARG A 16 20.01 6.21 -27.33
C ARG A 16 19.85 5.15 -28.41
N GLN A 17 20.97 4.72 -29.01
CA GLN A 17 20.99 3.67 -30.01
C GLN A 17 20.56 2.32 -29.41
N ASP A 18 21.05 1.99 -28.22
CA ASP A 18 20.63 0.81 -27.45
C ASP A 18 19.12 0.82 -27.14
N ILE A 19 18.54 2.01 -26.87
CA ILE A 19 17.09 2.15 -26.67
C ILE A 19 16.31 1.90 -27.96
N ASN A 20 16.81 2.42 -29.09
CA ASN A 20 16.18 2.25 -30.40
C ASN A 20 16.25 0.82 -30.92
N ASP A 21 17.34 0.11 -30.62
CA ASP A 21 17.56 -1.29 -30.98
C ASP A 21 16.90 -2.27 -29.98
N GLY A 22 16.23 -1.75 -28.94
CA GLY A 22 15.49 -2.51 -27.94
C GLY A 22 16.38 -3.26 -26.93
N THR A 23 17.69 -3.07 -26.98
CA THR A 23 18.68 -3.70 -26.07
C THR A 23 18.74 -2.99 -24.71
N ALA A 24 18.32 -1.73 -24.63
CA ALA A 24 18.15 -0.98 -23.39
C ALA A 24 16.72 -0.44 -23.25
N ARG A 25 16.15 -0.53 -22.04
CA ARG A 25 14.86 0.13 -21.77
C ARG A 25 15.11 1.62 -21.53
N PRO A 26 14.22 2.52 -22.01
CA PRO A 26 14.26 3.91 -21.59
C PRO A 26 14.19 3.94 -20.06
N ARG A 27 15.10 4.69 -19.42
CA ARG A 27 14.98 4.94 -17.98
C ARG A 27 13.70 5.74 -17.80
N GLN A 28 12.64 5.08 -17.35
CA GLN A 28 11.51 5.79 -16.79
C GLN A 28 12.03 6.41 -15.49
N ALA A 29 12.33 7.70 -15.52
CA ALA A 29 12.34 8.44 -14.27
C ALA A 29 10.93 8.29 -13.71
N LYS A 30 10.78 7.56 -12.60
CA LYS A 30 9.53 7.59 -11.83
C LYS A 30 9.43 9.00 -11.27
N VAL A 31 8.82 9.88 -12.05
CA VAL A 31 8.45 11.21 -11.57
C VAL A 31 7.33 10.98 -10.57
N PHE A 32 7.58 11.33 -9.32
CA PHE A 32 6.57 11.28 -8.27
C PHE A 32 5.34 12.09 -8.72
N ASN A 33 4.17 11.46 -8.70
CA ASN A 33 2.92 12.13 -8.97
C ASN A 33 1.93 11.82 -7.84
N PRO A 34 1.68 12.79 -6.94
CA PRO A 34 0.87 12.57 -5.74
C PRO A 34 -0.57 12.16 -6.11
N TYR A 35 -1.11 12.67 -7.22
CA TYR A 35 -2.49 12.39 -7.64
C TYR A 35 -2.71 10.96 -8.16
N THR A 36 -1.64 10.26 -8.55
CA THR A 36 -1.72 8.88 -9.03
C THR A 36 -1.34 7.86 -7.97
N GLU A 37 -0.46 8.25 -7.03
CA GLU A 37 -0.02 7.40 -5.92
C GLU A 37 -1.01 7.42 -4.76
N PHE A 38 -1.59 8.58 -4.45
CA PHE A 38 -2.55 8.74 -3.35
C PHE A 38 -3.95 9.05 -3.90
N LYS A 39 -4.64 8.02 -4.39
CA LYS A 39 -5.98 8.13 -5.00
C LYS A 39 -7.10 8.33 -3.98
N GLU A 40 -6.78 8.06 -2.72
CA GLU A 40 -7.63 8.18 -1.56
C GLU A 40 -7.90 9.63 -1.20
N PHE A 41 -7.00 10.53 -1.59
CA PHE A 41 -7.15 11.97 -1.40
C PHE A 41 -7.66 12.64 -2.67
N SER A 42 -8.61 13.55 -2.49
CA SER A 42 -9.06 14.45 -3.53
C SER A 42 -7.91 15.38 -3.96
N ARG A 43 -7.99 15.88 -5.20
CA ARG A 43 -7.04 16.89 -5.70
C ARG A 43 -6.99 18.15 -4.83
N ARG A 44 -8.08 18.46 -4.12
CA ARG A 44 -8.15 19.59 -3.20
C ARG A 44 -7.33 19.31 -1.94
N GLN A 45 -7.54 18.15 -1.29
CA GLN A 45 -6.77 17.75 -0.12
C GLN A 45 -5.26 17.70 -0.43
N ILE A 46 -4.86 17.13 -1.57
CA ILE A 46 -3.45 17.10 -1.98
C ILE A 46 -2.89 18.52 -2.17
N LYS A 47 -3.69 19.46 -2.70
CA LYS A 47 -3.29 20.86 -2.82
C LYS A 47 -3.17 21.56 -1.46
N ASP A 48 -4.08 21.27 -0.55
CA ASP A 48 -4.07 21.87 0.79
C ASP A 48 -2.85 21.37 1.58
N MET A 49 -2.51 20.07 1.47
CA MET A 49 -1.25 19.48 1.96
C MET A 49 -0.03 20.16 1.31
N GLU A 50 -0.03 20.33 -0.02
CA GLU A 50 1.07 21.02 -0.72
C GLU A 50 1.27 22.46 -0.23
N GLN A 51 0.18 23.18 0.06
CA GLN A 51 0.25 24.54 0.61
C GLN A 51 0.80 24.55 2.03
N MET A 52 0.36 23.60 2.86
CA MET A 52 0.88 23.41 4.21
C MET A 52 2.38 23.11 4.18
N PHE A 53 2.80 22.14 3.38
CA PHE A 53 4.21 21.77 3.19
C PHE A 53 5.08 22.98 2.86
N ARG A 54 4.68 23.74 1.81
CA ARG A 54 5.40 24.94 1.35
C ARG A 54 5.39 26.08 2.36
N LEU A 55 4.46 26.11 3.30
CA LEU A 55 4.39 27.14 4.34
C LEU A 55 5.49 26.95 5.38
N TYR A 56 5.88 25.70 5.66
CA TYR A 56 6.87 25.37 6.68
C TYR A 56 8.26 25.03 6.13
N ASP A 57 8.35 24.59 4.88
CA ASP A 57 9.61 24.53 4.11
C ASP A 57 10.15 25.95 3.88
N SER A 58 10.89 26.43 4.88
CA SER A 58 11.48 27.76 4.89
C SER A 58 12.74 27.80 4.02
N GLY A 59 13.45 26.67 3.94
CA GLY A 59 14.61 26.48 3.08
C GLY A 59 14.30 26.47 1.58
N LYS A 60 13.04 26.16 1.21
CA LYS A 60 12.60 25.88 -0.15
C LYS A 60 13.45 24.80 -0.82
N ASP A 61 13.97 23.86 -0.03
CA ASP A 61 14.77 22.74 -0.52
C ASP A 61 13.88 21.57 -0.96
N GLY A 62 12.56 21.66 -0.70
CA GLY A 62 11.59 20.62 -1.04
C GLY A 62 11.48 19.54 0.04
N TYR A 63 12.03 19.79 1.22
CA TYR A 63 12.01 18.91 2.39
C TYR A 63 11.60 19.71 3.63
N ILE A 64 11.06 19.00 4.64
CA ILE A 64 10.86 19.56 5.97
C ILE A 64 11.86 18.89 6.89
N ASP A 65 12.81 19.67 7.39
CA ASP A 65 13.78 19.18 8.36
C ASP A 65 13.20 19.15 9.79
N LEU A 66 13.98 18.62 10.74
CA LEU A 66 13.56 18.50 12.13
C LEU A 66 13.22 19.86 12.78
N MET A 67 13.88 20.93 12.39
CA MET A 67 13.67 22.27 12.96
C MET A 67 12.43 22.92 12.35
N GLU A 68 12.18 22.71 11.06
CA GLU A 68 10.97 23.15 10.38
C GLU A 68 9.74 22.39 10.90
N LEU A 69 9.85 21.07 11.11
CA LEU A 69 8.79 20.29 11.76
C LEU A 69 8.53 20.74 13.19
N LYS A 70 9.59 21.11 13.94
CA LYS A 70 9.44 21.69 15.28
C LYS A 70 8.63 22.97 15.23
N LEU A 71 8.98 23.89 14.34
CA LEU A 71 8.27 25.15 14.16
C LEU A 71 6.82 24.93 13.73
N MET A 72 6.58 23.95 12.86
CA MET A 72 5.24 23.54 12.45
C MET A 72 4.38 23.14 13.65
N MET A 73 4.88 22.23 14.49
CA MET A 73 4.16 21.76 15.68
C MET A 73 3.94 22.87 16.71
N GLU A 74 4.89 23.80 16.87
CA GLU A 74 4.72 24.99 17.72
C GLU A 74 3.62 25.92 17.18
N LYS A 75 3.55 26.13 15.85
CA LYS A 75 2.53 26.97 15.21
C LYS A 75 1.14 26.36 15.26
N LEU A 76 1.04 25.04 15.19
CA LEU A 76 -0.20 24.30 15.37
C LEU A 76 -0.66 24.25 16.84
N GLY A 77 0.15 24.73 17.79
CA GLY A 77 -0.19 24.76 19.21
C GLY A 77 0.02 23.45 19.95
N ALA A 78 0.73 22.49 19.35
CA ALA A 78 1.02 21.18 19.92
C ALA A 78 2.53 20.86 19.90
N PRO A 79 3.35 21.61 20.65
CA PRO A 79 4.80 21.43 20.65
C PRO A 79 5.18 20.00 21.08
N GLN A 80 6.12 19.41 20.35
CA GLN A 80 6.63 18.06 20.61
C GLN A 80 8.06 18.10 21.15
N THR A 81 8.45 17.05 21.86
CA THR A 81 9.84 16.90 22.31
C THR A 81 10.77 16.61 21.13
N HIS A 82 12.07 16.89 21.27
CA HIS A 82 13.06 16.58 20.22
C HIS A 82 13.05 15.09 19.83
N LEU A 83 12.87 14.20 20.81
CA LEU A 83 12.75 12.76 20.56
C LEU A 83 11.43 12.41 19.86
N GLY A 84 10.32 13.04 20.26
CA GLY A 84 9.02 12.89 19.61
C GLY A 84 9.08 13.29 18.13
N LEU A 85 9.67 14.45 17.82
CA LEU A 85 9.86 14.91 16.44
C LEU A 85 10.71 13.95 15.61
N LYS A 86 11.80 13.43 16.18
CA LYS A 86 12.62 12.40 15.51
C LYS A 86 11.83 11.13 15.23
N ASN A 87 10.99 10.70 16.17
CA ASN A 87 10.15 9.52 15.98
C ASN A 87 9.08 9.76 14.91
N MET A 88 8.47 10.95 14.87
CA MET A 88 7.52 11.33 13.82
C MET A 88 8.12 11.24 12.43
N ILE A 89 9.33 11.78 12.23
CA ILE A 89 10.05 11.68 10.95
C ILE A 89 10.33 10.22 10.64
N LYS A 90 10.96 9.50 11.56
CA LYS A 90 11.35 8.09 11.39
C LYS A 90 10.19 7.16 11.03
N GLU A 91 8.96 7.50 11.41
CA GLU A 91 7.78 6.68 11.12
C GLU A 91 7.36 6.72 9.64
N VAL A 92 7.72 7.77 8.91
CA VAL A 92 7.33 7.97 7.50
C VAL A 92 8.52 8.18 6.56
N ASP A 93 9.72 8.39 7.09
CA ASP A 93 11.01 8.47 6.38
C ASP A 93 11.34 7.11 5.73
N GLU A 94 11.07 7.00 4.43
CA GLU A 94 11.28 5.77 3.64
C GLU A 94 12.70 5.69 3.07
N ASP A 95 13.33 6.85 2.81
CA ASP A 95 14.66 6.93 2.20
C ASP A 95 15.80 7.14 3.21
N PHE A 96 15.47 7.31 4.49
CA PHE A 96 16.37 7.47 5.64
C PHE A 96 17.26 8.72 5.55
N ASP A 97 16.77 9.78 4.91
CA ASP A 97 17.49 11.05 4.83
C ASP A 97 17.34 11.92 6.09
N GLY A 98 16.44 11.53 7.01
CA GLY A 98 16.17 12.23 8.27
C GLY A 98 15.40 13.54 8.11
N LYS A 99 14.79 13.77 6.95
CA LYS A 99 13.89 14.86 6.61
C LYS A 99 12.56 14.27 6.10
N LEU A 100 11.60 15.14 5.81
CA LEU A 100 10.32 14.75 5.22
C LEU A 100 10.22 15.32 3.82
N SER A 101 10.21 14.45 2.82
CA SER A 101 9.79 14.82 1.47
C SER A 101 8.26 15.02 1.41
N PHE A 102 7.79 15.71 0.37
CA PHE A 102 6.35 15.89 0.15
C PHE A 102 5.58 14.55 0.05
N ARG A 103 6.22 13.49 -0.47
CA ARG A 103 5.61 12.15 -0.54
C ARG A 103 5.39 11.57 0.85
N GLU A 104 6.36 11.72 1.75
CA GLU A 104 6.33 11.15 3.10
C GLU A 104 5.39 11.93 4.02
N GLU A 105 5.29 13.24 3.82
CA GLU A 105 4.25 14.06 4.47
C GLU A 105 2.84 13.54 4.11
N ILE A 106 2.53 13.30 2.83
CA ILE A 106 1.24 12.72 2.43
C ILE A 106 1.06 11.31 3.02
N THR A 107 2.12 10.51 3.10
CA THR A 107 2.08 9.20 3.76
C THR A 107 1.70 9.32 5.25
N ALA A 108 2.16 10.36 5.96
CA ALA A 108 1.75 10.62 7.34
C ALA A 108 0.23 10.86 7.44
N TYR A 109 -0.31 11.70 6.56
CA TYR A 109 -1.76 11.93 6.47
C TYR A 109 -2.54 10.66 6.12
N PHE A 110 -1.99 9.83 5.25
CA PHE A 110 -2.59 8.54 4.88
C PHE A 110 -2.67 7.60 6.08
N LYS A 111 -1.57 7.44 6.84
CA LYS A 111 -1.55 6.61 8.05
C LYS A 111 -2.55 7.11 9.10
N ALA A 112 -2.66 8.44 9.25
CA ALA A 112 -3.65 9.04 10.13
C ALA A 112 -5.09 8.72 9.68
N ALA A 113 -5.37 8.84 8.37
CA ALA A 113 -6.68 8.52 7.79
C ALA A 113 -7.04 7.02 7.86
N ALA A 114 -6.02 6.15 7.74
CA ALA A 114 -6.15 4.71 7.85
C ALA A 114 -6.38 4.24 9.30
N GLY A 115 -6.09 5.08 10.29
CA GLY A 115 -6.16 4.73 11.71
C GLY A 115 -5.02 3.80 12.15
N GLU A 116 -3.88 3.86 11.45
CA GLU A 116 -2.69 3.05 11.78
C GLU A 116 -1.79 3.72 12.82
N LEU A 117 -2.01 5.01 13.09
CA LEU A 117 -1.27 5.78 14.07
C LEU A 117 -1.86 5.61 15.48
N GLU A 118 -1.00 5.64 16.50
CA GLU A 118 -1.44 5.72 17.90
C GLU A 118 -2.23 7.02 18.13
N GLU A 119 -3.30 6.95 18.94
CA GLU A 119 -4.27 8.07 19.12
C GLU A 119 -3.63 9.38 19.60
N ASP A 120 -2.57 9.25 20.40
CA ASP A 120 -1.80 10.34 21.02
C ASP A 120 -0.43 10.58 20.34
N SER A 121 -0.20 9.98 19.18
CA SER A 121 1.03 10.20 18.42
C SER A 121 1.14 11.64 17.92
N GLY A 122 2.37 12.11 17.76
CA GLY A 122 2.65 13.44 17.20
C GLY A 122 2.12 13.58 15.77
N LEU A 123 2.20 12.52 14.95
CA LEU A 123 1.65 12.50 13.60
C LEU A 123 0.12 12.59 13.59
N MET A 124 -0.56 11.88 14.50
CA MET A 124 -2.02 11.99 14.63
C MET A 124 -2.44 13.40 15.07
N THR A 125 -1.67 14.00 15.97
CA THR A 125 -1.89 15.39 16.41
C THR A 125 -1.72 16.39 15.27
N LEU A 126 -0.67 16.22 14.45
CA LEU A 126 -0.43 17.03 13.26
C LEU A 126 -1.60 16.92 12.28
N ALA A 127 -2.07 15.69 11.99
CA ALA A 127 -3.20 15.47 11.09
C ALA A 127 -4.48 16.15 11.60
N LYS A 128 -4.81 16.00 12.89
CA LYS A 128 -5.99 16.63 13.52
C LYS A 128 -5.94 18.17 13.46
N LEU A 129 -4.77 18.77 13.62
CA LEU A 129 -4.60 20.23 13.70
C LEU A 129 -4.41 20.91 12.35
N SER A 130 -4.04 20.16 11.31
CA SER A 130 -3.78 20.70 9.97
C SER A 130 -5.01 21.24 9.23
N GLU A 131 -6.20 21.20 9.83
CA GLU A 131 -7.51 21.56 9.23
C GLU A 131 -7.89 20.78 7.96
N ILE A 132 -6.99 19.94 7.44
CA ILE A 132 -7.23 19.07 6.29
C ILE A 132 -8.06 17.89 6.79
N ASP A 133 -9.35 17.91 6.45
CA ASP A 133 -10.23 16.79 6.75
C ASP A 133 -9.82 15.57 5.92
N VAL A 134 -8.98 14.72 6.52
CA VAL A 134 -8.57 13.41 5.98
C VAL A 134 -9.55 12.31 6.38
N SER A 135 -10.65 12.66 7.06
CA SER A 135 -11.65 11.69 7.48
C SER A 135 -12.19 10.97 6.26
N THR A 136 -12.30 9.66 6.40
CA THR A 136 -12.76 8.71 5.37
C THR A 136 -14.27 8.85 5.04
N GLU A 137 -14.87 10.00 5.32
CA GLU A 137 -16.28 10.30 5.06
C GLU A 137 -16.48 10.58 3.56
N GLY A 138 -16.51 9.48 2.80
CA GLY A 138 -16.83 9.51 1.37
C GLY A 138 -16.25 8.35 0.57
N VAL A 139 -15.14 7.75 1.03
CA VAL A 139 -14.41 6.71 0.28
C VAL A 139 -14.53 5.31 0.91
N LYS A 140 -14.84 5.22 2.22
CA LYS A 140 -15.17 3.92 2.88
C LYS A 140 -16.35 3.23 2.22
N GLY A 141 -17.32 3.99 1.70
CA GLY A 141 -18.44 3.45 0.95
C GLY A 141 -17.97 2.62 -0.25
N ALA A 142 -16.97 3.09 -0.99
CA ALA A 142 -16.42 2.39 -2.15
C ALA A 142 -15.48 1.22 -1.74
N LYS A 143 -14.64 1.39 -0.71
CA LYS A 143 -13.77 0.31 -0.21
C LYS A 143 -14.61 -0.88 0.27
N ASN A 144 -15.64 -0.63 1.09
CA ASN A 144 -16.57 -1.66 1.53
C ASN A 144 -17.39 -2.23 0.35
N PHE A 145 -17.74 -1.43 -0.66
CA PHE A 145 -18.46 -1.92 -1.85
C PHE A 145 -17.63 -2.91 -2.68
N PHE A 146 -16.36 -2.60 -2.91
CA PHE A 146 -15.46 -3.47 -3.67
C PHE A 146 -15.04 -4.69 -2.86
N GLU A 147 -14.74 -4.52 -1.57
CA GLU A 147 -14.38 -5.61 -0.67
C GLU A 147 -15.53 -6.60 -0.47
N ALA A 148 -16.77 -6.11 -0.26
CA ALA A 148 -17.97 -6.96 -0.19
C ALA A 148 -18.19 -7.75 -1.49
N LYS A 149 -17.91 -7.14 -2.66
CA LYS A 149 -18.05 -7.80 -3.96
C LYS A 149 -16.98 -8.88 -4.18
N VAL A 150 -15.74 -8.64 -3.75
CA VAL A 150 -14.67 -9.65 -3.79
C VAL A 150 -14.96 -10.78 -2.80
N GLN A 151 -15.44 -10.46 -1.60
CA GLN A 151 -15.76 -11.42 -0.56
C GLN A 151 -16.94 -12.31 -0.95
N ALA A 152 -17.99 -11.74 -1.57
CA ALA A 152 -19.13 -12.48 -2.14
C ALA A 152 -18.71 -13.45 -3.25
N LEU A 153 -17.76 -13.06 -4.11
CA LEU A 153 -17.18 -13.97 -5.10
C LEU A 153 -16.36 -15.09 -4.45
N SER A 154 -15.60 -14.78 -3.40
CA SER A 154 -14.80 -15.78 -2.69
C SER A 154 -15.65 -16.73 -1.84
N SER A 155 -16.75 -16.26 -1.24
CA SER A 155 -17.67 -17.09 -0.47
C SER A 155 -18.45 -18.04 -1.36
N ALA A 156 -18.81 -17.62 -2.57
CA ALA A 156 -19.42 -18.49 -3.57
C ALA A 156 -18.47 -19.65 -3.95
N SER A 157 -17.18 -19.35 -4.16
CA SER A 157 -16.19 -20.38 -4.50
C SER A 157 -15.86 -21.33 -3.34
N LYS A 158 -15.97 -20.89 -2.08
CA LYS A 158 -15.76 -21.75 -0.90
C LYS A 158 -16.92 -22.71 -0.67
N PHE A 159 -18.16 -22.23 -0.78
CA PHE A 159 -19.35 -23.07 -0.63
C PHE A 159 -19.47 -24.13 -1.74
N GLU A 160 -19.12 -23.77 -2.98
CA GLU A 160 -19.11 -24.71 -4.11
C GLU A 160 -18.03 -25.80 -3.98
N ALA A 161 -16.88 -25.47 -3.39
CA ALA A 161 -15.83 -26.45 -3.09
C ALA A 161 -16.23 -27.41 -1.95
N GLU A 162 -16.95 -26.92 -0.94
CA GLU A 162 -17.40 -27.70 0.21
C GLU A 162 -18.50 -28.71 -0.18
N ILE A 163 -19.49 -28.31 -0.99
CA ILE A 163 -20.52 -29.21 -1.52
C ILE A 163 -19.91 -30.32 -2.39
N LYS A 164 -18.90 -30.00 -3.18
CA LYS A 164 -18.23 -30.97 -4.05
C LYS A 164 -17.44 -32.02 -3.24
N ALA A 165 -16.78 -31.60 -2.17
CA ALA A 165 -16.04 -32.51 -1.28
C ALA A 165 -16.98 -33.50 -0.57
N GLU A 166 -18.13 -33.04 -0.08
CA GLU A 166 -19.11 -33.88 0.62
C GLU A 166 -19.77 -34.91 -0.31
N GLN A 167 -20.04 -34.55 -1.57
CA GLN A 167 -20.59 -35.49 -2.56
C GLN A 167 -19.59 -36.59 -2.95
N ASP A 168 -18.31 -36.26 -3.09
CA ASP A 168 -17.25 -37.23 -3.42
C ASP A 168 -17.01 -38.21 -2.26
N GLU A 169 -17.09 -37.75 -1.01
CA GLU A 169 -16.94 -38.61 0.17
C GLU A 169 -18.13 -39.56 0.35
N ARG A 170 -19.37 -39.06 0.21
CA ARG A 170 -20.57 -39.91 0.20
C ARG A 170 -20.50 -41.01 -0.86
N LYS A 171 -20.00 -40.67 -2.05
CA LYS A 171 -19.91 -41.62 -3.16
C LYS A 171 -18.88 -42.72 -2.91
N ARG A 172 -17.72 -42.37 -2.34
CA ARG A 172 -16.69 -43.36 -1.94
C ARG A 172 -17.21 -44.31 -0.87
N GLU A 173 -17.90 -43.80 0.13
CA GLU A 173 -18.47 -44.66 1.17
C GLU A 173 -19.54 -45.61 0.64
N GLU A 174 -20.39 -45.16 -0.28
CA GLU A 174 -21.41 -46.01 -0.91
C GLU A 174 -20.76 -47.12 -1.75
N GLU A 175 -19.70 -46.82 -2.50
CA GLU A 175 -18.93 -47.81 -3.25
C GLU A 175 -18.27 -48.83 -2.33
N GLU A 176 -17.68 -48.37 -1.22
CA GLU A 176 -17.02 -49.25 -0.26
C GLU A 176 -18.04 -50.15 0.49
N LYS A 177 -19.20 -49.59 0.87
CA LYS A 177 -20.31 -50.36 1.46
C LYS A 177 -20.86 -51.39 0.46
N LYS A 178 -20.97 -51.03 -0.82
CA LYS A 178 -21.41 -51.95 -1.88
C LYS A 178 -20.39 -53.07 -2.10
N HIS A 179 -19.11 -52.75 -2.12
CA HIS A 179 -18.03 -53.73 -2.25
C HIS A 179 -18.00 -54.69 -1.04
N ARG A 180 -18.13 -54.15 0.18
CA ARG A 180 -18.18 -54.94 1.42
C ARG A 180 -19.40 -55.86 1.46
N ARG A 181 -20.56 -55.39 0.98
CA ARG A 181 -21.78 -56.20 0.88
C ARG A 181 -21.69 -57.28 -0.20
N ALA A 182 -21.00 -57.01 -1.31
CA ALA A 182 -20.73 -57.99 -2.35
C ALA A 182 -19.77 -59.09 -1.85
N ALA A 183 -18.66 -58.69 -1.21
CA ALA A 183 -17.70 -59.63 -0.61
C ALA A 183 -18.35 -60.50 0.48
N PHE A 184 -19.21 -59.90 1.32
CA PHE A 184 -19.97 -60.68 2.32
C PHE A 184 -20.96 -61.67 1.68
N ARG A 185 -21.58 -61.30 0.56
CA ARG A 185 -22.49 -62.17 -0.19
C ARG A 185 -21.75 -63.34 -0.84
N GLU A 186 -20.57 -63.09 -1.39
CA GLU A 186 -19.71 -64.09 -2.02
C GLU A 186 -19.15 -65.09 -1.00
N LEU A 187 -18.65 -64.61 0.15
CA LEU A 187 -18.19 -65.45 1.26
C LEU A 187 -19.33 -66.35 1.78
N LYS A 188 -20.55 -65.80 1.90
CA LYS A 188 -21.72 -66.57 2.31
C LYS A 188 -22.12 -67.65 1.30
N SER A 189 -21.98 -67.40 -0.01
CA SER A 189 -22.23 -68.43 -1.02
C SER A 189 -21.14 -69.52 -1.03
N ALA A 190 -19.88 -69.17 -0.74
CA ALA A 190 -18.79 -70.12 -0.65
C ALA A 190 -18.91 -71.05 0.57
N PHE A 191 -19.57 -70.61 1.64
CA PHE A 191 -19.79 -71.39 2.86
C PHE A 191 -21.09 -72.24 2.83
N SER A 192 -21.83 -72.23 1.72
CA SER A 192 -23.14 -72.88 1.56
C SER A 192 -23.13 -74.06 0.55
N GLN A 193 -21.96 -74.55 0.13
CA GLN A 193 -21.80 -75.78 -0.66
C GLN A 193 -21.34 -76.95 0.20
#